data_AF-A0A1F3D5Q8-F1
#
_entry.id   AF-A0A1F3D5Q8-F1
#
_cell.length_a   1.000
_cell.length_b   1.000
_cell.length_c   1.000
_cell.angle_alpha   90.00
_cell.angle_beta   90.00
_cell.angle_gamma   90.00
#
_symmetry.space_group_name_H-M   'P 1'
#
loop_
_entity.id
_entity.type
_entity.pdbx_description
1 polymer ?
#
loop_
_entity_poly.entity_id
_entity_poly.type
_entity_poly.pdbx_seq_one_letter_code
_entity_poly.pdbx_strand_id
1 'polypeptide(L)'
;MKDQPGIAKMIRAHFLSSIIAPIILGTLLAVHLNGRLEVLNFMIVLIIGIGLHVATNVYNDIYDTIQGTDKVNVHRNESSGGSGVLLDNPELMGKMYLLDRIGLIMALA
;
A
#
# COMPACT_ATOMS: atom_id res chain seq x y z
N MET A 1 9.72 -7.07 25.47
CA MET A 1 9.39 -6.01 24.48
C MET A 1 8.29 -6.56 23.61
N LYS A 2 7.19 -5.82 23.41
CA LYS A 2 6.17 -6.20 22.43
C LYS A 2 6.82 -6.01 21.06
N ASP A 3 6.85 -7.04 20.22
CA ASP A 3 7.49 -6.93 18.90
C ASP A 3 6.84 -5.79 18.12
N GLN A 4 7.67 -4.86 17.64
CA GLN A 4 7.17 -3.75 16.83
C GLN A 4 6.58 -4.30 15.54
N PRO A 5 5.42 -3.81 15.08
CA PRO A 5 4.83 -4.26 13.83
C PRO A 5 5.79 -4.02 12.66
N GLY A 6 5.95 -5.02 11.81
CA GLY A 6 6.79 -4.93 10.61
C GLY A 6 6.21 -3.99 9.55
N ILE A 7 7.06 -3.54 8.63
CA ILE A 7 6.66 -2.67 7.50
C ILE A 7 5.54 -3.31 6.68
N ALA A 8 5.59 -4.64 6.46
CA ALA A 8 4.57 -5.36 5.71
C ALA A 8 3.15 -5.20 6.30
N LYS A 9 3.02 -5.07 7.62
CA LYS A 9 1.73 -4.79 8.28
C LYS A 9 1.32 -3.33 8.07
N MET A 10 2.26 -2.38 8.22
CA MET A 10 2.01 -0.95 8.05
C MET A 10 1.50 -0.63 6.65
N ILE A 11 2.10 -1.22 5.61
CA ILE A 11 1.72 -1.00 4.21
C ILE A 11 0.57 -1.91 3.74
N ARG A 12 0.09 -2.80 4.62
CA ARG A 12 -0.91 -3.83 4.33
C ARG A 12 -0.56 -4.67 3.08
N ALA A 13 0.64 -5.25 3.09
CA ALA A 13 1.26 -5.89 1.92
C ALA A 13 0.40 -6.98 1.22
N HIS A 14 -0.51 -7.65 1.94
CA HIS A 14 -1.41 -8.65 1.35
C HIS A 14 -2.35 -8.04 0.28
N PHE A 15 -2.71 -6.75 0.39
CA PHE A 15 -3.52 -6.08 -0.61
C PHE A 15 -2.75 -5.67 -1.87
N LEU A 16 -1.41 -5.80 -1.91
CA LEU A 16 -0.63 -5.56 -3.14
C LEU A 16 -1.08 -6.45 -4.30
N SER A 17 -1.66 -7.61 -4.01
CA SER A 17 -2.29 -8.47 -5.01
C SER A 17 -3.33 -7.72 -5.87
N SER A 18 -4.07 -6.76 -5.28
CA SER A 18 -5.09 -5.97 -5.98
C SER A 18 -4.52 -5.02 -7.03
N ILE A 19 -3.28 -4.56 -6.88
CA ILE A 19 -2.60 -3.72 -7.87
C ILE A 19 -1.69 -4.54 -8.80
N ILE A 20 -1.08 -5.62 -8.30
CA ILE A 20 -0.22 -6.50 -9.11
C ILE A 20 -1.04 -7.24 -10.18
N ALA A 21 -2.23 -7.74 -9.84
CA ALA A 21 -3.09 -8.48 -10.76
C ALA A 21 -3.43 -7.68 -12.05
N PRO A 22 -3.95 -6.43 -11.98
CA PRO A 22 -4.21 -5.65 -13.19
C PRO A 22 -2.94 -5.24 -13.94
N ILE A 23 -1.80 -5.04 -13.26
CA ILE A 23 -0.52 -4.76 -13.93
C ILE A 23 -0.06 -5.95 -14.76
N ILE A 24 -0.17 -7.18 -14.22
CA ILE A 24 0.14 -8.40 -14.97
C ILE A 24 -0.79 -8.51 -16.18
N LEU A 25 -2.09 -8.33 -16.00
CA LEU A 25 -3.05 -8.40 -17.11
C LEU A 25 -2.75 -7.35 -18.20
N GLY A 26 -2.48 -6.11 -17.81
CA GLY A 26 -2.11 -5.03 -18.73
C GLY A 26 -0.80 -5.33 -19.47
N THR A 27 0.17 -5.94 -18.78
CA THR A 27 1.44 -6.36 -19.39
C THR A 27 1.22 -7.47 -20.41
N LEU A 28 0.39 -8.47 -20.11
CA LEU A 28 0.05 -9.55 -21.05
C LEU A 28 -0.69 -9.01 -22.27
N LEU A 29 -1.60 -8.05 -22.09
CA LEU A 29 -2.28 -7.37 -23.19
C LEU A 29 -1.28 -6.59 -24.06
N ALA A 30 -0.35 -5.86 -23.45
CA ALA A 30 0.70 -5.14 -24.17
C ALA A 30 1.61 -6.10 -24.97
N VAL A 31 1.95 -7.26 -24.41
CA VAL A 31 2.69 -8.32 -25.12
C VAL A 31 1.89 -8.85 -26.30
N HIS A 32 0.60 -9.12 -26.11
CA HIS A 32 -0.27 -9.60 -27.17
C HIS A 32 -0.36 -8.63 -28.36
N LEU A 33 -0.46 -7.32 -28.07
CA LEU A 33 -0.59 -6.28 -29.09
C LEU A 33 0.73 -5.94 -29.81
N ASN A 34 1.86 -5.98 -29.09
CA ASN A 34 3.16 -5.54 -29.63
C ASN A 34 4.10 -6.69 -30.00
N GLY A 35 3.73 -7.93 -29.68
CA GLY A 35 4.53 -9.14 -29.96
C GLY A 35 5.80 -9.27 -29.12
N ARG A 36 5.99 -8.43 -28.08
CA ARG A 36 7.18 -8.47 -27.22
C ARG A 36 6.91 -7.93 -25.82
N LEU A 37 7.72 -8.36 -24.86
CA LEU A 37 7.71 -7.84 -23.49
C LEU A 37 8.63 -6.61 -23.38
N GLU A 38 8.02 -5.46 -23.12
CA GLU A 38 8.75 -4.23 -22.78
C GLU A 38 9.10 -4.22 -21.30
N VAL A 39 10.20 -4.88 -20.94
CA VAL A 39 10.63 -5.08 -19.53
C VAL A 39 10.75 -3.77 -18.77
N LEU A 40 11.32 -2.72 -19.39
CA LEU A 40 11.45 -1.41 -18.75
C LEU A 40 10.09 -0.80 -18.41
N ASN A 41 9.15 -0.81 -19.36
CA ASN A 41 7.80 -0.28 -19.15
C ASN A 41 7.05 -1.08 -18.06
N PHE A 42 7.20 -2.39 -18.06
CA PHE A 42 6.66 -3.24 -16.99
C PHE A 42 7.21 -2.84 -15.61
N MET A 43 8.53 -2.66 -15.48
CA MET A 43 9.15 -2.29 -14.21
C MET A 43 8.71 -0.90 -13.73
N ILE A 44 8.59 0.07 -14.64
CA ILE A 44 8.08 1.41 -14.32
C ILE A 44 6.64 1.32 -13.79
N VAL A 45 5.74 0.67 -14.53
CA VAL A 45 4.34 0.53 -14.11
C VAL A 45 4.21 -0.25 -12.79
N LEU A 46 5.05 -1.27 -12.58
CA LEU A 46 5.09 -2.02 -11.33
C LEU A 46 5.51 -1.14 -10.14
N ILE A 47 6.56 -0.33 -10.29
CA ILE A 47 7.03 0.60 -9.25
C ILE A 47 5.96 1.64 -8.94
N ILE A 48 5.37 2.25 -9.97
CA ILE A 48 4.28 3.24 -9.83
C ILE A 48 3.10 2.61 -9.10
N GLY A 49 2.66 1.42 -9.53
CA GLY A 49 1.50 0.74 -8.95
C GLY A 49 1.72 0.36 -7.49
N ILE A 50 2.87 -0.22 -7.16
CA ILE A 50 3.23 -0.54 -5.78
C ILE A 50 3.30 0.75 -4.94
N GLY A 51 3.96 1.80 -5.44
CA GLY A 51 4.07 3.08 -4.77
C GLY A 51 2.71 3.69 -4.45
N LEU A 52 1.83 3.76 -5.45
CA LEU A 52 0.46 4.27 -5.32
C LEU A 52 -0.35 3.46 -4.31
N HIS A 53 -0.27 2.14 -4.37
CA HIS A 53 -1.01 1.26 -3.45
C HIS A 53 -0.50 1.38 -2.01
N VAL A 54 0.82 1.49 -1.81
CA VAL A 54 1.40 1.71 -0.47
C VAL A 54 0.98 3.07 0.08
N ALA A 55 1.13 4.15 -0.70
CA ALA A 55 0.76 5.50 -0.27
C ALA A 55 -0.70 5.58 0.14
N THR A 56 -1.61 5.13 -0.73
CA THR A 56 -3.06 5.16 -0.46
C THR A 56 -3.45 4.35 0.78
N ASN A 57 -2.89 3.15 0.98
CA ASN A 57 -3.19 2.35 2.17
C ASN A 57 -2.67 3.00 3.46
N VAL A 58 -1.44 3.52 3.44
CA VAL A 58 -0.82 4.11 4.64
C VAL A 58 -1.46 5.45 4.98
N TYR A 59 -1.76 6.30 3.99
CA TYR A 59 -2.53 7.53 4.23
C TYR A 59 -3.91 7.23 4.82
N ASN A 60 -4.63 6.24 4.30
CA ASN A 60 -5.93 5.85 4.84
C ASN A 60 -5.80 5.46 6.31
N ASP A 61 -4.83 4.62 6.68
CA ASP A 61 -4.60 4.19 8.07
C ASP A 61 -4.25 5.36 9.01
N ILE A 62 -3.43 6.31 8.53
CA ILE A 62 -3.10 7.54 9.26
C ILE A 62 -4.35 8.38 9.51
N TYR A 63 -5.12 8.67 8.45
CA TYR A 63 -6.24 9.60 8.54
C TYR A 63 -7.46 8.98 9.23
N ASP A 64 -7.71 7.68 9.09
CA ASP A 64 -8.74 6.98 9.86
C ASP A 64 -8.41 6.93 11.35
N THR A 65 -7.12 6.87 11.71
CA THR A 65 -6.70 7.03 13.11
C THR A 65 -6.90 8.46 13.62
N ILE A 66 -6.52 9.48 12.84
CA ILE A 66 -6.66 10.90 13.22
C ILE A 66 -8.13 11.29 13.35
N GLN A 67 -8.97 10.89 12.39
CA GLN A 67 -10.40 11.19 12.37
C GLN A 67 -11.21 10.35 13.37
N GLY A 68 -10.61 9.27 13.90
CA GLY A 68 -11.21 8.40 14.90
C GLY A 68 -12.08 7.28 14.31
N THR A 69 -12.17 7.15 12.98
CA THR A 69 -12.87 6.05 12.28
C THR A 69 -12.42 4.69 12.79
N ASP A 70 -11.11 4.49 12.97
CA ASP A 70 -10.56 3.23 13.47
C ASP A 70 -10.91 2.95 14.94
N LYS A 71 -11.08 4.00 15.76
CA LYS A 71 -11.41 3.86 17.19
C LYS A 71 -12.86 3.42 17.40
N VAL A 72 -13.77 3.83 16.52
CA VAL A 72 -15.20 3.52 16.63
C VAL A 72 -15.61 2.26 15.87
N ASN A 73 -14.69 1.65 15.11
CA ASN A 73 -14.96 0.42 14.37
C ASN A 73 -15.03 -0.80 15.30
N VAL A 74 -16.25 -1.18 15.68
CA VAL A 74 -16.55 -2.34 16.55
C VAL A 74 -16.37 -3.71 15.87
N HIS A 75 -16.20 -3.75 14.55
CA HIS A 75 -16.09 -4.97 13.75
C HIS A 75 -14.80 -4.99 12.92
N ARG A 76 -13.69 -4.52 13.50
CA ARG A 76 -12.39 -4.49 12.83
C ARG A 76 -11.87 -5.89 12.53
N ASN A 77 -11.44 -6.10 11.29
CA ASN A 77 -10.77 -7.31 10.82
C ASN A 77 -9.81 -6.95 9.67
N GLU A 78 -9.15 -7.92 9.03
CA GLU A 78 -8.18 -7.62 7.96
C GLU A 78 -8.80 -6.88 6.76
N SER A 79 -10.10 -7.06 6.53
CA SER A 79 -10.88 -6.46 5.44
C SER A 79 -11.74 -5.26 5.88
N SER A 80 -11.80 -4.94 7.18
CA SER A 80 -12.63 -3.87 7.74
C SER A 80 -11.83 -3.03 8.73
N GLY A 81 -11.59 -1.76 8.38
CA GLY A 81 -10.76 -0.81 9.13
C GLY A 81 -9.30 -0.76 8.67
N GLY A 82 -8.50 0.04 9.36
CA GLY A 82 -7.06 0.16 9.15
C GLY A 82 -6.23 -1.01 9.67
N SER A 83 -4.91 -0.92 9.52
CA SER A 83 -3.96 -1.90 10.08
C SER A 83 -4.02 -1.95 11.61
N GLY A 84 -4.50 -0.87 12.23
CA GLY A 84 -4.55 -0.60 13.67
C GLY A 84 -3.18 -0.50 14.33
N VAL A 85 -2.11 -0.40 13.53
CA VAL A 85 -0.76 -0.17 14.04
C VAL A 85 -0.70 1.11 14.87
N LEU A 86 -1.33 2.19 14.41
CA LEU A 86 -1.31 3.49 15.10
C LEU A 86 -2.21 3.56 16.34
N LEU A 87 -3.20 2.66 16.45
CA LEU A 87 -3.98 2.51 17.69
C LEU A 87 -3.13 1.86 18.78
N ASP A 88 -2.38 0.82 18.42
CA ASP A 88 -1.55 0.05 19.35
C ASP A 88 -0.18 0.72 19.63
N ASN A 89 0.35 1.48 18.66
CA ASN A 89 1.71 2.04 18.63
C ASN A 89 1.70 3.45 18.00
N PRO A 90 1.08 4.45 18.67
CA PRO A 90 0.93 5.80 18.13
C PRO A 90 2.26 6.49 17.81
N GLU A 91 3.36 6.07 18.44
CA GLU A 91 4.71 6.56 18.19
C GLU A 91 5.22 6.25 16.76
N LEU A 92 4.61 5.29 16.07
CA LEU A 92 4.98 4.91 14.70
C LEU A 92 4.42 5.84 13.61
N MET A 93 3.62 6.86 13.99
CA MET A 93 3.03 7.83 13.07
C MET A 93 4.07 8.45 12.10
N GLY A 94 5.21 8.90 12.62
CA GLY A 94 6.27 9.49 11.80
C GLY A 94 6.87 8.51 10.78
N LYS A 95 7.02 7.24 11.17
CA LYS A 95 7.50 6.17 10.27
C LYS A 95 6.48 5.87 9.18
N MET A 96 5.19 5.85 9.51
CA MET A 96 4.13 5.65 8.52
C MET A 96 4.05 6.81 7.52
N TYR A 97 4.16 8.06 7.97
CA TYR A 97 4.30 9.20 7.04
C TYR A 97 5.53 9.08 6.12
N LEU A 98 6.65 8.56 6.63
CA LEU A 98 7.83 8.31 5.78
C LEU A 98 7.55 7.25 4.71
N LEU A 99 6.93 6.13 5.10
CA LEU A 99 6.56 5.06 4.16
C LEU A 99 5.59 5.55 3.09
N ASP A 100 4.58 6.31 3.49
CA ASP A 100 3.62 6.93 2.60
C ASP A 100 4.30 7.86 1.58
N ARG A 101 5.14 8.80 2.04
CA ARG A 101 5.86 9.72 1.15
C ARG A 101 6.78 9.01 0.16
N ILE A 102 7.45 7.93 0.59
CA ILE A 102 8.25 7.09 -0.31
C ILE A 102 7.35 6.45 -1.37
N GLY A 103 6.19 5.91 -0.96
CA GLY A 103 5.19 5.37 -1.88
C GLY A 103 4.71 6.42 -2.89
N LEU A 104 4.45 7.65 -2.45
CA LEU A 104 4.01 8.74 -3.31
C LEU A 104 5.11 9.15 -4.31
N ILE A 105 6.37 9.20 -3.89
CA ILE A 105 7.50 9.46 -4.80
C ILE A 105 7.60 8.36 -5.85
N MET A 106 7.47 7.09 -5.45
CA MET A 106 7.45 5.97 -6.40
C MET A 106 6.27 6.05 -7.38
N ALA A 107 5.12 6.55 -6.92
CA ALA A 107 3.93 6.72 -7.75
C ALA A 107 4.05 7.85 -8.79
N LEU A 108 5.04 8.74 -8.64
CA LEU A 108 5.29 9.88 -9.53
C LEU A 108 6.47 9.64 -10.50
N ALA A 109 7.15 8.49 -10.40
CA ALA A 109 8.24 8.08 -11.29
C ALA A 109 7.72 7.66 -12.67
#